data_AF-A0A924RZK3-F1
#
_entry.id   AF-A0A924RZK3-F1
#
_cell.length_a   1.000
_cell.length_b   1.000
_cell.length_c   1.000
_cell.angle_alpha   90.00
_cell.angle_beta   90.00
_cell.angle_gamma   90.00
#
_symmetry.space_group_name_H-M   'P 1'
#
loop_
_entity.id
_entity.type
_entity.pdbx_description
1 polymer ?
#
loop_
_entity_poly.entity_id
_entity_poly.type
_entity_poly.pdbx_seq_one_letter_code
_entity_poly.pdbx_strand_id
1 'polypeptide(L)'
;MSPISLGQRMLLFLYSDRNLAGSILALAGLGAWFGGVFDDWWLPIVAGLYGVGYLAMPANRQHEAQAQQAATQANLTDSVARLLDDSRKALPREAIALLQAIDQTVTALAPRLAEGGMAMDTAAALINAVTRDLPETVHNYARLPTAFANLHAVDQGKTCKQLLLEQLALLDAQLRKMADSVFRDDAEALVVNGKFLQEKFHSMSFVR
;
A
#
# COMPACT_ATOMS: atom_id res chain seq x y z
N MET A 1 25.48 7.95 -9.83
CA MET A 1 24.17 8.10 -9.15
C MET A 1 24.33 9.21 -8.13
N SER A 2 23.85 10.42 -8.44
CA SER A 2 24.04 11.59 -7.59
C SER A 2 23.01 11.58 -6.45
N PRO A 3 23.40 11.70 -5.17
CA PRO A 3 22.47 11.68 -4.07
C PRO A 3 21.65 12.96 -4.05
N ILE A 4 20.32 12.82 -3.97
CA ILE A 4 19.40 13.95 -3.85
C ILE A 4 19.66 14.64 -2.50
N SER A 5 20.11 15.89 -2.57
CA SER A 5 20.49 16.71 -1.42
C SER A 5 19.27 17.08 -0.57
N LEU A 6 19.45 17.07 0.76
CA LEU A 6 18.46 17.41 1.79
C LEU A 6 17.75 18.75 1.52
N GLY A 7 18.43 19.69 0.84
CA GLY A 7 17.87 20.97 0.42
C GLY A 7 16.75 20.88 -0.60
N GLN A 8 16.74 19.87 -1.49
CA GLN A 8 15.66 19.68 -2.47
C GLN A 8 14.39 19.12 -1.82
N ARG A 9 14.54 18.31 -0.76
CA ARG A 9 13.40 17.87 0.07
C ARG A 9 12.81 19.02 0.88
N MET A 10 13.66 19.92 1.40
CA MET A 10 13.19 21.13 2.08
C MET A 10 12.53 22.12 1.12
N LEU A 11 13.05 22.27 -0.10
CA LEU A 11 12.43 23.13 -1.12
C LEU A 11 11.06 22.60 -1.57
N LEU A 12 10.84 21.28 -1.65
CA LEU A 12 9.52 20.70 -1.92
C LEU A 12 8.55 20.87 -0.73
N PHE A 13 9.06 20.94 0.50
CA PHE A 13 8.25 21.23 1.69
C PHE A 13 7.90 22.72 1.84
N LEU A 14 8.80 23.61 1.39
CA LEU A 14 8.60 25.06 1.36
C LEU A 14 7.77 25.53 0.16
N TYR A 15 7.77 24.80 -0.96
CA TYR A 15 6.87 25.01 -2.11
C TYR A 15 5.52 24.27 -1.94
N SER A 16 5.10 24.06 -0.70
CA SER A 16 3.73 23.70 -0.40
C SER A 16 2.94 24.99 -0.22
N ASP A 17 2.00 25.26 -1.13
CA ASP A 17 1.09 26.43 -1.12
C ASP A 17 0.42 26.70 0.26
N ARG A 18 0.43 25.70 1.16
CA ARG A 18 -0.09 25.76 2.53
C ARG A 18 0.74 26.60 3.51
N ASN A 19 2.07 26.65 3.41
CA ASN A 19 2.89 27.40 4.37
C ASN A 19 2.96 28.91 4.04
N LEU A 20 2.83 29.26 2.76
CA LEU A 20 2.84 30.66 2.30
C LEU A 20 1.52 31.37 2.66
N ALA A 21 0.39 30.69 2.48
CA ALA A 21 -0.93 31.21 2.84
C ALA A 21 -1.05 31.44 4.37
N GLY A 22 -0.55 30.49 5.18
CA GLY A 22 -0.56 30.61 6.64
C GLY A 22 0.33 31.74 7.15
N SER A 23 1.49 31.97 6.53
CA SER A 23 2.43 33.03 6.94
C SER A 23 1.94 34.43 6.58
N ILE A 24 1.27 34.60 5.44
CA ILE A 24 0.64 35.87 5.04
C ILE A 24 -0.53 36.21 5.97
N LEU A 25 -1.34 35.21 6.35
CA LEU A 25 -2.42 35.38 7.34
C LEU A 25 -1.89 35.70 8.74
N ALA A 26 -0.80 35.08 9.16
CA ALA A 26 -0.12 35.37 10.43
C ALA A 26 0.46 36.80 10.45
N LEU A 27 1.07 37.25 9.35
CA LEU A 27 1.57 38.62 9.20
C LEU A 27 0.44 39.66 9.15
N ALA A 28 -0.70 39.34 8.53
CA ALA A 28 -1.88 40.21 8.55
C ALA A 28 -2.48 40.35 9.96
N GLY A 29 -2.53 39.24 10.72
CA GLY A 29 -2.93 39.26 12.13
C GLY A 29 -1.97 40.07 13.02
N LEU A 30 -0.67 39.96 12.79
CA LEU A 30 0.36 40.71 13.53
C LEU A 30 0.38 42.21 13.16
N GLY A 31 0.09 42.55 11.91
CA GLY A 31 -0.07 43.93 11.46
C GLY A 31 -1.29 44.62 12.06
N ALA A 32 -2.39 43.87 12.23
CA ALA A 32 -3.60 44.36 12.91
C ALA A 32 -3.38 44.57 14.42
N TRP A 33 -2.51 43.77 15.06
CA TRP A 33 -2.14 43.90 16.48
C TRP A 33 -1.43 45.23 16.79
N PHE A 34 -0.55 45.70 15.89
CA PHE A 34 0.17 46.97 16.07
C PHE A 34 -0.69 48.23 15.87
N GLY A 35 -1.91 48.10 15.35
CA GLY A 35 -2.81 49.22 15.04
C GLY A 35 -3.54 49.84 16.26
N GLY A 36 -3.51 49.20 17.43
CA GLY A 36 -3.94 49.82 18.70
C GLY A 36 -5.44 50.12 18.86
N VAL A 37 -6.35 49.33 18.27
CA VAL A 37 -7.81 49.65 18.24
C VAL A 37 -8.70 48.71 19.10
N PHE A 38 -8.22 47.60 19.66
CA PHE A 38 -9.12 46.57 20.22
C PHE A 38 -8.69 45.99 21.58
N ASP A 39 -9.10 46.63 22.68
CA ASP A 39 -8.84 46.14 24.05
C ASP A 39 -9.88 45.08 24.52
N ASP A 40 -11.06 44.99 23.88
CA ASP A 40 -12.23 44.26 24.44
C ASP A 40 -12.80 43.14 23.52
N TRP A 41 -12.37 43.03 22.25
CA TRP A 41 -12.98 42.13 21.23
C TRP A 41 -11.99 41.11 20.61
N TRP A 42 -10.86 40.85 21.28
CA TRP A 42 -9.83 39.91 20.80
C TRP A 42 -10.35 38.47 20.63
N LEU A 43 -11.06 37.94 21.62
CA LEU A 43 -11.56 36.55 21.61
C LEU A 43 -12.52 36.23 20.45
N PRO A 44 -13.55 37.05 20.13
CA PRO A 44 -14.42 36.78 19.00
C PRO A 44 -13.71 36.93 17.64
N ILE A 45 -12.69 37.78 17.53
CA ILE A 45 -11.88 37.88 16.31
C ILE A 45 -11.04 36.63 16.11
N VAL A 46 -10.36 36.13 17.16
CA VAL A 46 -9.60 34.87 17.10
C VAL A 46 -10.53 33.69 16.82
N ALA A 47 -11.68 33.62 17.48
CA ALA A 47 -12.69 32.59 17.23
C ALA A 47 -13.25 32.67 15.80
N GLY A 48 -13.48 33.88 15.28
CA GLY A 48 -13.92 34.12 13.90
C GLY A 48 -12.86 33.72 12.89
N LEU A 49 -11.60 34.12 13.09
CA LEU A 49 -10.49 33.76 12.21
C LEU A 49 -10.25 32.24 12.23
N TYR A 50 -10.32 31.61 13.40
CA TYR A 50 -10.19 30.17 13.55
C TYR A 50 -11.36 29.43 12.89
N GLY A 51 -12.59 29.94 13.04
CA GLY A 51 -13.79 29.41 12.40
C GLY A 51 -13.74 29.52 10.87
N VAL A 52 -13.28 30.66 10.34
CA VAL A 52 -13.07 30.86 8.90
C VAL A 52 -11.95 29.96 8.39
N GLY A 53 -10.85 29.81 9.12
CA GLY A 53 -9.77 28.88 8.78
C GLY A 53 -10.24 27.41 8.77
N TYR A 54 -11.09 27.03 9.73
CA TYR A 54 -11.67 25.68 9.80
C TYR A 54 -12.68 25.41 8.68
N LEU A 55 -13.52 26.38 8.33
CA LEU A 55 -14.51 26.25 7.25
C LEU A 55 -13.91 26.39 5.84
N ALA A 56 -12.83 27.15 5.70
CA ALA A 56 -12.10 27.32 4.44
C ALA A 56 -11.12 26.17 4.15
N MET A 57 -10.87 25.27 5.11
CA MET A 57 -10.07 24.07 4.90
C MET A 57 -10.97 22.94 4.38
N PRO A 58 -11.02 22.66 3.05
CA PRO A 58 -11.67 21.45 2.58
C PRO A 58 -10.94 20.27 3.20
N ALA A 59 -11.65 19.47 3.98
CA ALA A 59 -11.13 18.24 4.57
C ALA A 59 -10.71 17.31 3.44
N ASN A 60 -9.42 17.33 3.08
CA ASN A 60 -8.88 16.69 1.89
C ASN A 60 -8.67 15.17 2.11
N ARG A 61 -9.66 14.52 2.73
CA ARG A 61 -9.64 13.11 3.16
C ARG A 61 -9.37 12.17 1.99
N GLN A 62 -9.77 12.54 0.77
CA GLN A 62 -9.54 11.74 -0.43
C GLN A 62 -8.05 11.66 -0.78
N HIS A 63 -7.30 12.76 -0.69
CA HIS A 63 -5.86 12.74 -0.98
C HIS A 63 -5.07 12.06 0.13
N GLU A 64 -5.51 12.18 1.40
CA GLU A 64 -4.92 11.45 2.52
C GLU A 64 -5.15 9.94 2.40
N ALA A 65 -6.36 9.52 2.03
CA ALA A 65 -6.67 8.12 1.76
C ALA A 65 -5.84 7.58 0.59
N GLN A 66 -5.79 8.29 -0.54
CA GLN A 66 -4.97 7.89 -1.70
C GLN A 66 -3.48 7.78 -1.35
N ALA A 67 -2.95 8.70 -0.54
CA ALA A 67 -1.56 8.63 -0.08
C ALA A 67 -1.31 7.41 0.82
N GLN A 68 -2.24 7.08 1.72
CA GLN A 68 -2.16 5.87 2.57
C GLN A 68 -2.26 4.58 1.75
N GLN A 69 -3.14 4.56 0.75
CA GLN A 69 -3.31 3.43 -0.16
C GLN A 69 -2.03 3.17 -0.96
N ALA A 70 -1.47 4.22 -1.58
CA ALA A 70 -0.22 4.11 -2.32
C ALA A 70 0.95 3.67 -1.42
N ALA A 71 1.02 4.18 -0.19
CA ALA A 71 2.02 3.76 0.78
C ALA A 71 1.85 2.27 1.17
N THR A 72 0.62 1.81 1.39
CA THR A 72 0.33 0.41 1.74
C THR A 72 0.73 -0.54 0.61
N GLN A 73 0.36 -0.20 -0.62
CA GLN A 73 0.73 -0.96 -1.82
C GLN A 73 2.25 -1.05 -1.96
N ALA A 74 2.94 0.10 -1.91
CA ALA A 74 4.39 0.16 -2.06
C ALA A 74 5.12 -0.62 -0.96
N ASN A 75 4.67 -0.51 0.29
CA ASN A 75 5.28 -1.24 1.41
C ASN A 75 5.18 -2.76 1.23
N LEU A 76 4.05 -3.27 0.72
CA LEU A 76 3.86 -4.70 0.53
C LEU A 76 4.76 -5.25 -0.58
N THR A 77 4.79 -4.57 -1.74
CA THR A 77 5.65 -4.97 -2.87
C THR A 77 7.14 -4.82 -2.53
N ASP A 78 7.52 -3.73 -1.86
CA ASP A 78 8.90 -3.51 -1.43
C ASP A 78 9.37 -4.57 -0.44
N SER A 79 8.49 -5.07 0.43
CA SER A 79 8.84 -6.09 1.42
C SER A 79 9.26 -7.40 0.76
N VAL A 80 8.51 -7.86 -0.26
CA VAL A 80 8.85 -9.08 -1.01
C VAL A 80 10.10 -8.85 -1.85
N ALA A 81 10.20 -7.70 -2.53
CA ALA A 81 11.36 -7.36 -3.35
C ALA A 81 12.66 -7.30 -2.54
N ARG A 82 12.64 -6.71 -1.33
CA ARG A 82 13.79 -6.70 -0.41
C ARG A 82 14.17 -8.10 0.03
N LEU A 83 13.20 -8.91 0.41
CA LEU A 83 13.47 -10.28 0.82
C LEU A 83 14.09 -11.11 -0.32
N LEU A 84 13.63 -10.92 -1.55
CA LEU A 84 14.22 -11.54 -2.73
C LEU A 84 15.69 -11.13 -2.89
N ASP A 85 16.01 -9.84 -2.76
CA ASP A 85 17.38 -9.34 -2.91
C ASP A 85 18.32 -9.87 -1.82
N ASP A 86 17.88 -9.80 -0.55
CA ASP A 86 18.64 -10.27 0.61
C ASP A 86 18.94 -11.76 0.54
N SER A 87 17.98 -12.54 0.02
CA SER A 87 18.03 -14.01 0.05
C SER A 87 18.65 -14.64 -1.20
N ARG A 88 18.94 -13.86 -2.25
CA ARG A 88 19.50 -14.34 -3.54
C ARG A 88 20.77 -15.18 -3.41
N LYS A 89 21.63 -14.88 -2.43
CA LYS A 89 22.92 -15.59 -2.24
C LYS A 89 22.79 -16.85 -1.40
N ALA A 90 21.81 -16.88 -0.50
CA ALA A 90 21.61 -17.98 0.45
C ALA A 90 20.66 -19.05 -0.11
N LEU A 91 19.78 -18.68 -1.04
CA LEU A 91 18.74 -19.56 -1.56
C LEU A 91 19.15 -20.30 -2.84
N PRO A 92 18.65 -21.53 -3.03
CA PRO A 92 18.79 -22.25 -4.29
C PRO A 92 17.97 -21.57 -5.38
N ARG A 93 18.39 -21.77 -6.64
CA ARG A 93 17.77 -21.14 -7.82
C ARG A 93 16.27 -21.45 -7.95
N GLU A 94 15.82 -22.65 -7.57
CA GLU A 94 14.39 -22.99 -7.63
C GLU A 94 13.56 -22.19 -6.61
N ALA A 95 14.10 -21.94 -5.41
CA ALA A 95 13.41 -21.14 -4.39
C ALA A 95 13.31 -19.67 -4.79
N ILE A 96 14.36 -19.14 -5.46
CA ILE A 96 14.34 -17.78 -6.02
C ILE A 96 13.23 -17.65 -7.08
N ALA A 97 13.07 -18.65 -7.95
CA ALA A 97 12.02 -18.64 -8.96
C ALA A 97 10.61 -18.63 -8.35
N LEU A 98 10.40 -19.41 -7.27
CA LEU A 98 9.14 -19.40 -6.52
C LEU A 98 8.89 -18.04 -5.84
N LEU A 99 9.91 -17.44 -5.22
CA LEU A 99 9.79 -16.11 -4.63
C LEU A 99 9.46 -15.03 -5.68
N GLN A 100 10.01 -15.12 -6.88
CA GLN A 100 9.67 -14.23 -8.00
C GLN A 100 8.21 -14.41 -8.46
N ALA A 101 7.70 -15.64 -8.48
CA ALA A 101 6.30 -15.91 -8.79
C ALA A 101 5.35 -15.33 -7.73
N ILE A 102 5.73 -15.43 -6.46
CA ILE A 102 5.01 -14.82 -5.34
C ILE A 102 5.03 -13.30 -5.47
N ASP A 103 6.19 -12.69 -5.74
CA ASP A 103 6.34 -11.24 -5.95
C ASP A 103 5.40 -10.70 -7.04
N GLN A 104 5.30 -11.41 -8.17
CA GLN A 104 4.38 -11.05 -9.25
C GLN A 104 2.91 -11.11 -8.79
N THR A 105 2.54 -12.14 -8.04
CA THR A 105 1.17 -12.35 -7.55
C THR A 105 0.81 -11.30 -6.49
N VAL A 106 1.73 -11.00 -5.56
CA VAL A 106 1.58 -9.95 -4.56
C VAL A 106 1.47 -8.58 -5.23
N THR A 107 2.29 -8.30 -6.24
CA THR A 107 2.21 -7.05 -7.02
C THR A 107 0.86 -6.89 -7.71
N ALA A 108 0.27 -7.98 -8.21
CA ALA A 108 -1.07 -7.96 -8.80
C ALA A 108 -2.19 -7.74 -7.77
N LEU A 109 -2.03 -8.25 -6.54
CA LEU A 109 -3.01 -8.15 -5.45
C LEU A 109 -2.90 -6.86 -4.63
N ALA A 110 -1.71 -6.27 -4.52
CA ALA A 110 -1.42 -5.08 -3.72
C ALA A 110 -2.34 -3.88 -3.99
N PRO A 111 -2.68 -3.50 -5.24
CA PRO A 111 -3.62 -2.40 -5.46
C PRO A 111 -5.02 -2.69 -4.91
N ARG A 112 -5.51 -3.94 -5.03
CA ARG A 112 -6.83 -4.34 -4.52
C ARG A 112 -6.90 -4.33 -3.00
N LEU A 113 -5.81 -4.72 -2.35
CA LEU A 113 -5.67 -4.59 -0.91
C LEU A 113 -5.77 -3.12 -0.48
N ALA A 114 -5.10 -2.22 -1.18
CA ALA A 114 -5.11 -0.79 -0.87
C ALA A 114 -6.50 -0.14 -1.13
N GLU A 115 -7.16 -0.52 -2.21
CA GLU A 115 -8.51 -0.02 -2.55
C GLU A 115 -9.62 -0.59 -1.64
N GLY A 116 -9.32 -1.61 -0.81
CA GLY A 116 -10.32 -2.30 -0.01
C GLY A 116 -11.24 -3.21 -0.86
N GLY A 117 -10.82 -3.57 -2.07
CA GLY A 117 -11.56 -4.44 -2.99
C GLY A 117 -11.46 -5.94 -2.66
N MET A 118 -11.03 -6.28 -1.45
CA MET A 118 -10.80 -7.66 -1.01
C MET A 118 -11.50 -7.88 0.33
N ALA A 119 -12.07 -9.07 0.53
CA ALA A 119 -12.64 -9.46 1.82
C ALA A 119 -11.60 -9.33 2.94
N MET A 120 -12.03 -8.89 4.13
CA MET A 120 -11.14 -8.63 5.27
C MET A 120 -10.25 -9.84 5.61
N ASP A 121 -10.81 -11.05 5.58
CA ASP A 121 -10.08 -12.29 5.89
C ASP A 121 -8.98 -12.56 4.85
N THR A 122 -9.28 -12.36 3.55
CA THR A 122 -8.32 -12.54 2.46
C THR A 122 -7.22 -11.47 2.53
N ALA A 123 -7.58 -10.23 2.87
CA ALA A 123 -6.64 -9.13 3.05
C ALA A 123 -5.66 -9.39 4.20
N ALA A 124 -6.18 -9.84 5.35
CA ALA A 124 -5.38 -10.21 6.50
C ALA A 124 -4.48 -11.41 6.19
N ALA A 125 -4.99 -12.42 5.48
CA ALA A 125 -4.19 -13.58 5.06
C ALA A 125 -3.04 -13.19 4.12
N LEU A 126 -3.28 -12.32 3.15
CA LEU A 126 -2.24 -11.80 2.25
C LEU A 126 -1.16 -11.02 3.01
N ILE A 127 -1.56 -10.10 3.90
CA ILE A 127 -0.61 -9.32 4.71
C ILE A 127 0.23 -10.25 5.59
N ASN A 128 -0.39 -11.22 6.28
CA ASN A 128 0.33 -12.16 7.13
C ASN A 128 1.30 -13.04 6.34
N ALA A 129 0.87 -13.54 5.17
CA ALA A 129 1.72 -14.34 4.30
C ALA A 129 2.97 -13.57 3.88
N VAL A 130 2.82 -12.31 3.45
CA VAL A 130 3.93 -11.48 2.97
C VAL A 130 4.82 -10.96 4.08
N THR A 131 4.25 -10.53 5.21
CA THR A 131 5.00 -9.84 6.26
C THR A 131 5.54 -10.78 7.33
N ARG A 132 4.97 -11.98 7.49
CA ARG A 132 5.35 -12.93 8.53
C ARG A 132 5.80 -14.27 7.95
N ASP A 133 4.90 -14.99 7.30
CA ASP A 133 5.11 -16.42 7.02
C ASP A 133 6.20 -16.65 5.96
N LEU A 134 6.24 -15.81 4.92
CA LEU A 134 7.22 -15.90 3.84
C LEU A 134 8.63 -15.50 4.30
N PRO A 135 8.85 -14.33 4.97
CA PRO A 135 10.15 -14.01 5.57
C PRO A 135 10.64 -15.05 6.57
N GLU A 136 9.75 -15.56 7.43
CA GLU A 136 10.10 -16.59 8.42
C GLU A 136 10.56 -17.89 7.75
N THR A 137 9.83 -18.36 6.73
CA THR A 137 10.17 -19.56 5.97
C THR A 137 11.55 -19.44 5.32
N VAL A 138 11.82 -18.30 4.68
CA VAL A 138 13.11 -18.03 4.03
C VAL A 138 14.23 -17.92 5.07
N HIS A 139 14.00 -17.21 6.18
CA HIS A 139 14.98 -17.03 7.23
C HIS A 139 15.36 -18.35 7.91
N ASN A 140 14.37 -19.22 8.17
CA ASN A 140 14.60 -20.54 8.77
C ASN A 140 15.53 -21.40 7.91
N TYR A 141 15.38 -21.36 6.59
CA TYR A 141 16.32 -22.04 5.69
C TYR A 141 17.68 -21.36 5.62
N ALA A 142 17.72 -20.01 5.53
CA ALA A 142 18.96 -19.25 5.40
C ALA A 142 19.91 -19.39 6.60
N ARG A 143 19.38 -19.74 7.79
CA ARG A 143 20.19 -20.02 8.99
C ARG A 143 20.90 -21.38 8.95
N LEU A 144 20.49 -22.29 8.08
CA LEU A 144 21.07 -23.63 8.00
C LEU A 144 22.39 -23.60 7.22
N PRO A 145 23.45 -24.30 7.69
CA PRO A 145 24.64 -24.52 6.89
C PRO A 145 24.30 -25.23 5.56
N THR A 146 24.81 -24.73 4.44
CA THR A 146 24.44 -25.20 3.08
C THR A 146 24.66 -26.71 2.89
N ALA A 147 25.73 -27.25 3.48
CA ALA A 147 26.02 -28.68 3.46
C ALA A 147 24.96 -29.49 4.22
N PHE A 148 24.47 -28.98 5.35
CA PHE A 148 23.43 -29.64 6.13
C PHE A 148 22.09 -29.63 5.38
N ALA A 149 21.71 -28.47 4.85
CA ALA A 149 20.43 -28.28 4.15
C ALA A 149 20.25 -29.17 2.90
N ASN A 150 21.35 -29.56 2.26
CA ASN A 150 21.35 -30.37 1.03
C ASN A 150 21.57 -31.87 1.27
N LEU A 151 22.29 -32.26 2.32
CA LEU A 151 22.73 -33.64 2.52
C LEU A 151 21.93 -34.39 3.58
N HIS A 152 21.32 -33.69 4.54
CA HIS A 152 20.61 -34.33 5.64
C HIS A 152 19.11 -34.38 5.35
N ALA A 153 18.56 -35.59 5.40
CA ALA A 153 17.13 -35.81 5.45
C ALA A 153 16.63 -35.48 6.86
N VAL A 154 15.66 -34.57 6.98
CA VAL A 154 15.21 -34.05 8.28
C VAL A 154 13.79 -34.49 8.60
N ASP A 155 12.91 -34.55 7.61
CA ASP A 155 11.53 -34.98 7.78
C ASP A 155 11.10 -35.93 6.66
N GLN A 156 10.58 -37.10 7.02
CA GLN A 156 10.10 -38.13 6.07
C GLN A 156 11.06 -38.49 4.93
N GLY A 157 12.37 -38.37 5.13
CA GLY A 157 13.39 -38.62 4.10
C GLY A 157 13.66 -37.42 3.17
N LYS A 158 12.98 -36.29 3.36
CA LYS A 158 13.17 -35.05 2.59
C LYS A 158 14.28 -34.19 3.19
N THR A 159 15.03 -33.55 2.30
CA THR A 159 16.05 -32.55 2.67
C THR A 159 15.40 -31.22 3.07
N CYS A 160 16.10 -30.38 3.83
CA CYS A 160 15.62 -29.02 4.15
C CYS A 160 15.34 -28.20 2.87
N LYS A 161 16.13 -28.41 1.81
CA LYS A 161 15.89 -27.80 0.50
C LYS A 161 14.52 -28.17 -0.06
N GLN A 162 14.18 -29.46 -0.06
CA GLN A 162 12.89 -29.92 -0.57
C GLN A 162 11.73 -29.38 0.26
N LEU A 163 11.86 -29.37 1.59
CA LEU A 163 10.84 -28.82 2.47
C LEU A 163 10.60 -27.32 2.21
N LEU A 164 11.66 -26.53 2.03
CA LEU A 164 11.53 -25.12 1.65
C LEU A 164 10.75 -24.94 0.35
N LEU A 165 11.10 -25.72 -0.68
CA LEU A 165 10.44 -25.61 -1.98
C LEU A 165 8.96 -25.96 -1.89
N GLU A 166 8.59 -26.98 -1.11
CA GLU A 166 7.20 -27.35 -0.89
C GLU A 166 6.43 -26.25 -0.14
N GLN A 167 7.03 -25.66 0.89
CA GLN A 167 6.43 -24.56 1.65
C GLN A 167 6.22 -23.31 0.78
N LEU A 168 7.22 -22.91 -0.01
CA LEU A 168 7.10 -21.79 -0.92
C LEU A 168 6.09 -22.05 -2.05
N ALA A 169 6.05 -23.28 -2.59
CA ALA A 169 5.07 -23.65 -3.60
C ALA A 169 3.64 -23.65 -3.04
N LEU A 170 3.45 -24.08 -1.79
CA LEU A 170 2.16 -24.00 -1.11
C LEU A 170 1.71 -22.54 -0.94
N LEU A 171 2.61 -21.65 -0.50
CA LEU A 171 2.33 -20.22 -0.37
C LEU A 171 1.97 -19.60 -1.73
N ASP A 172 2.74 -19.87 -2.79
CA ASP A 172 2.44 -19.40 -4.14
C ASP A 172 1.06 -19.88 -4.62
N ALA A 173 0.75 -21.16 -4.45
CA ALA A 173 -0.54 -21.73 -4.85
C ALA A 173 -1.72 -21.09 -4.08
N GLN A 174 -1.56 -20.82 -2.78
CA GLN A 174 -2.60 -20.16 -1.99
C GLN A 174 -2.81 -18.70 -2.44
N LEU A 175 -1.73 -17.95 -2.66
CA LEU A 175 -1.80 -16.56 -3.14
C LEU A 175 -2.44 -16.48 -4.53
N ARG A 176 -2.10 -17.39 -5.44
CA ARG A 176 -2.73 -17.49 -6.76
C ARG A 176 -4.23 -17.76 -6.66
N LYS A 177 -4.63 -18.69 -5.77
CA LYS A 177 -6.06 -18.98 -5.54
C LYS A 177 -6.81 -17.76 -4.99
N MET A 178 -6.19 -16.97 -4.13
CA MET A 178 -6.75 -15.70 -3.67
C MET A 178 -6.90 -14.71 -4.82
N ALA A 179 -5.85 -14.57 -5.66
CA ALA A 179 -5.88 -13.72 -6.85
C ALA A 179 -7.01 -14.12 -7.81
N ASP A 180 -7.13 -15.40 -8.13
CA ASP A 180 -8.21 -15.92 -8.98
C ASP A 180 -9.60 -15.63 -8.41
N SER A 181 -9.76 -15.65 -7.08
CA SER A 181 -11.02 -15.30 -6.45
C SER A 181 -11.35 -13.82 -6.62
N VAL A 182 -10.39 -12.94 -6.32
CA VAL A 182 -10.58 -11.49 -6.46
C VAL A 182 -10.88 -11.11 -7.91
N PHE A 183 -10.14 -11.67 -8.87
CA PHE A 183 -10.36 -11.37 -10.29
C PHE A 183 -11.66 -11.96 -10.85
N ARG A 184 -12.14 -13.07 -10.30
CA ARG A 184 -13.45 -13.61 -10.65
C ARG A 184 -14.58 -12.69 -10.19
N ASP A 185 -14.49 -12.16 -8.98
CA ASP A 185 -15.47 -11.22 -8.44
C ASP A 185 -15.53 -9.94 -9.30
N ASP A 186 -14.37 -9.47 -9.76
CA ASP A 186 -14.27 -8.35 -10.74
C ASP A 186 -14.93 -8.68 -12.09
N ALA A 187 -14.69 -9.89 -12.61
CA ALA A 187 -15.27 -10.32 -13.88
C ALA A 187 -16.80 -10.45 -13.78
N GLU A 188 -17.32 -10.92 -12.64
CA GLU A 188 -18.76 -10.99 -12.38
C GLU A 188 -19.37 -9.59 -12.32
N ALA A 189 -18.73 -8.65 -11.63
CA ALA A 189 -19.16 -7.25 -11.59
C ALA A 189 -19.24 -6.62 -13.00
N LEU A 190 -18.27 -6.93 -13.86
CA LEU A 190 -18.26 -6.47 -15.26
C LEU A 190 -19.45 -7.03 -16.06
N VAL A 191 -19.76 -8.33 -15.90
CA VAL A 191 -20.89 -8.97 -16.58
C VAL A 191 -22.23 -8.38 -16.12
N VAL A 192 -22.40 -8.15 -14.81
CA VAL A 192 -23.61 -7.54 -14.25
C VAL A 192 -23.82 -6.13 -14.80
N ASN A 193 -22.76 -5.31 -14.83
CA ASN A 193 -22.84 -3.96 -15.41
C ASN A 193 -23.19 -3.99 -16.90
N GLY A 194 -22.65 -4.95 -17.66
CA GLY A 194 -22.99 -5.14 -19.08
C GLY A 194 -24.48 -5.43 -19.30
N LYS A 195 -25.08 -6.30 -18.48
CA LYS A 195 -26.53 -6.60 -18.53
C LYS A 195 -27.37 -5.37 -18.19
N PHE A 196 -27.01 -4.63 -17.15
CA PHE A 196 -27.69 -3.39 -16.77
C PHE A 196 -27.70 -2.36 -17.90
N LEU A 197 -26.56 -2.17 -18.58
CA LEU A 197 -26.48 -1.25 -19.72
C LEU A 197 -27.41 -1.70 -20.86
N GLN A 198 -27.43 -2.99 -21.19
CA GLN A 198 -28.32 -3.52 -22.23
C GLN A 198 -29.80 -3.28 -21.93
N GLU A 199 -30.23 -3.49 -20.68
CA GLU A 199 -31.60 -3.24 -20.22
C GLU A 199 -31.96 -1.74 -20.26
N LYS A 200 -31.03 -0.88 -19.82
CA LYS A 200 -31.19 0.58 -19.82
C LYS A 200 -31.30 1.15 -21.23
N PHE A 201 -30.55 0.62 -22.20
CA PHE A 201 -30.62 1.07 -23.60
C PHE A 201 -31.79 0.45 -24.37
N HIS A 202 -32.19 -0.79 -24.06
CA HIS A 202 -33.42 -1.37 -24.60
C HIS A 202 -34.64 -0.54 -24.17
N SER A 203 -34.78 -0.24 -22.88
CA SER A 203 -35.89 0.57 -22.37
C SER A 203 -35.97 1.98 -22.98
N MET A 204 -34.83 2.63 -23.27
CA MET A 204 -34.82 3.93 -23.98
C MET A 204 -35.17 3.83 -25.47
N SER A 205 -34.93 2.69 -26.11
CA SER A 205 -35.28 2.48 -27.53
C SER A 205 -36.79 2.30 -27.78
N PHE A 206 -37.56 1.92 -26.75
CA PHE A 206 -39.01 1.75 -26.82
C PHE A 206 -39.82 3.03 -26.54
N VAL A 207 -39.17 4.18 -26.28
CA VAL A 207 -39.83 5.46 -25.96
C VAL A 207 -39.89 6.40 -27.20
N ARG A 208 -39.80 5.85 -28.42
CA ARG A 208 -39.90 6.61 -29.67
C ARG A 208 -41.00 6.07 -30.56
#